data_AF-A0A497ECP1-F1
#
_entry.id   AF-A0A497ECP1-F1
#
_cell.length_a   1.000
_cell.length_b   1.000
_cell.length_c   1.000
_cell.angle_alpha   90.00
_cell.angle_beta   90.00
_cell.angle_gamma   90.00
#
_symmetry.space_group_name_H-M   'P 1'
#
loop_
_entity.id
_entity.type
_entity.pdbx_description
1 polymer ?
#
loop_
_entity_poly.entity_id
_entity_poly.type
_entity_poly.pdbx_seq_one_letter_code
_entity_poly.pdbx_strand_id
1 'polypeptide(L)' 'MIRTQVYLTEQERNGLLALAETSGKKQSELIREAVDRLLAQFEETRIRMLLENAAGMWKDRDDLPDFGATRRSLDRT' A
#
# COMPACT_ATOMS: atom_id res chain seq x y z
N MET A 1 13.37 4.42 14.82
CA MET A 1 12.41 5.50 14.54
C MET A 1 13.18 6.79 14.38
N ILE A 2 12.93 7.54 13.31
CA ILE A 2 13.49 8.89 13.13
C ILE A 2 12.49 9.87 13.74
N ARG A 3 12.98 10.85 14.52
CA ARG A 3 12.11 11.86 15.13
C ARG A 3 11.66 12.84 14.04
N THR A 4 10.36 12.94 13.86
CA THR A 4 9.73 13.86 12.92
C THR A 4 8.76 14.77 13.68
N GLN A 5 8.80 16.07 13.39
CA GLN A 5 7.80 17.01 13.86
C GLN A 5 6.69 17.13 12.80
N VAL A 6 5.44 17.10 13.25
CA VAL A 6 4.26 17.28 12.40
C VAL A 6 3.39 18.35 13.02
N TYR A 7 2.79 19.19 12.18
CA TYR A 7 1.80 20.17 12.60
C TYR A 7 0.42 19.53 12.53
N LEU A 8 -0.36 19.75 13.58
CA LEU A 8 -1.74 19.30 13.68
C LEU A 8 -2.60 20.49 14.08
N THR A 9 -3.83 20.50 13.58
CA THR A 9 -4.86 21.38 14.11
C THR A 9 -5.19 21.01 15.56
N GLU A 10 -5.79 21.95 16.30
CA GLU A 10 -6.24 21.68 17.66
C GLU A 10 -7.25 20.52 17.72
N GLN A 11 -8.14 20.46 16.72
CA GLN A 11 -9.14 19.39 16.61
C GLN A 11 -8.49 18.02 16.42
N GLU A 12 -7.51 17.89 15.53
CA GLU A 12 -6.79 16.62 15.31
C GLU A 12 -6.02 16.19 16.55
N ARG A 13 -5.34 17.14 17.22
CA ARG A 13 -4.62 16.89 18.47
C ARG A 13 -5.56 16.37 19.56
N ASN A 14 -6.72 17.03 19.73
CA ASN A 14 -7.70 16.63 20.74
C ASN A 14 -8.34 15.28 20.41
N GLY A 15 -8.61 15.00 19.13
CA GLY A 15 -9.06 13.70 18.66
C GLY A 15 -8.05 12.59 18.95
N LEU A 16 -6.75 12.83 18.70
CA LEU A 16 -5.68 11.88 19.00
C LEU A 16 -5.53 11.62 20.51
N LEU A 17 -5.72 12.65 21.35
CA LEU A 17 -5.72 12.51 22.81
C LEU A 17 -6.85 11.59 23.27
N ALA A 18 -8.08 11.84 22.83
CA ALA A 18 -9.23 11.01 23.19
C ALA A 18 -9.08 9.56 22.69
N LEU A 19 -8.52 9.39 21.49
CA LEU A 19 -8.26 8.06 20.94
C LEU A 19 -7.14 7.33 21.69
N ALA A 20 -6.10 8.04 22.15
CA ALA A 20 -5.04 7.47 22.97
C ALA A 20 -5.59 6.99 24.31
N GLU A 21 -6.42 7.78 24.97
CA GLU A 21 -7.06 7.42 26.25
C GLU A 21 -7.94 6.18 26.12
N THR A 22 -8.78 6.12 25.08
CA THR A 22 -9.70 5.00 24.87
C THR A 22 -9.02 3.72 24.39
N SER A 23 -7.94 3.82 23.62
CA SER A 23 -7.21 2.65 23.08
C SER A 23 -6.07 2.16 23.96
N GLY A 24 -5.64 2.95 24.95
CA GLY A 24 -4.44 2.69 25.76
C GLY A 24 -3.12 2.85 24.99
N LYS A 25 -3.16 3.33 23.74
CA LYS A 25 -1.98 3.55 22.89
C LYS A 25 -1.40 4.94 23.08
N LYS A 26 -0.12 5.11 22.77
CA LYS A 26 0.50 6.44 22.72
C LYS A 26 0.08 7.17 21.45
N GLN A 27 0.00 8.51 21.51
CA GLN A 27 -0.28 9.32 20.30
C GLN A 27 0.70 9.05 19.15
N SER A 28 1.98 8.83 19.47
CA SER A 28 3.00 8.52 18.45
C SER A 28 2.83 7.14 17.82
N GLU A 29 2.13 6.21 18.47
CA GLU A 29 1.76 4.91 17.90
C GLU A 29 0.54 5.08 16.98
N LEU A 30 -0.47 5.84 17.42
CA LEU A 30 -1.64 6.14 16.60
C LEU A 30 -1.30 6.91 15.32
N ILE A 31 -0.44 7.93 15.42
CA ILE A 31 0.04 8.68 14.24
C ILE A 31 0.76 7.74 13.28
N ARG A 32 1.59 6.84 13.80
CA ARG A 32 2.33 5.88 12.98
C ARG A 32 1.40 4.90 12.28
N GLU A 33 0.45 4.32 13.01
CA GLU A 33 -0.56 3.42 12.42
C GLU A 33 -1.38 4.11 11.34
N ALA A 34 -1.73 5.39 11.52
CA ALA A 34 -2.44 6.15 10.50
C ALA A 34 -1.58 6.36 9.25
N VAL A 35 -0.30 6.70 9.41
CA VAL A 35 0.65 6.84 8.29
C VAL A 35 0.85 5.50 7.58
N ASP A 36 1.05 4.40 8.32
CA ASP A 36 1.23 3.07 7.75
C ASP A 36 0.01 2.64 6.91
N ARG A 37 -1.21 2.88 7.42
CA ARG A 37 -2.45 2.60 6.68
C ARG A 37 -2.58 3.44 5.41
N LEU A 38 -2.23 4.72 5.48
CA LEU A 38 -2.27 5.61 4.33
C LEU A 38 -1.29 5.17 3.23
N LEU A 39 -0.06 4.80 3.63
CA LEU A 39 0.96 4.31 2.69
C LEU A 39 0.54 2.98 2.06
N ALA A 40 -0.03 2.05 2.83
CA ALA A 40 -0.53 0.79 2.31
C ALA A 40 -1.65 0.99 1.26
N GLN A 41 -2.59 1.90 1.52
CA GLN A 41 -3.65 2.25 0.56
C GLN A 41 -3.08 2.86 -0.72
N PHE A 42 -2.06 3.70 -0.59
CA PHE A 42 -1.40 4.31 -1.74
C PHE A 42 -0.65 3.29 -2.59
N GLU A 43 0.09 2.37 -1.96
CA GLU A 43 0.79 1.29 -2.68
C GLU A 43 -0.18 0.38 -3.43
N GLU A 44 -1.31 -0.02 -2.83
CA GLU A 44 -2.32 -0.83 -3.52
C GLU A 44 -2.86 -0.11 -4.77
N THR A 45 -3.18 1.18 -4.63
CA THR A 45 -3.67 2.01 -5.73
C THR A 45 -2.60 2.15 -6.82
N ARG A 46 -1.35 2.39 -6.43
CA ARG A 46 -0.21 2.53 -7.35
C ARG A 46 0.05 1.25 -8.12
N ILE A 47 0.06 0.10 -7.45
CA ILE A 47 0.25 -1.21 -8.09
C ILE A 47 -0.89 -1.48 -9.07
N ARG A 48 -2.14 -1.20 -8.68
CA ARG A 48 -3.30 -1.34 -9.56
C ARG A 48 -3.15 -0.50 -10.83
N MET A 49 -2.82 0.78 -10.70
CA MET A 49 -2.60 1.66 -11.86
C MET A 49 -1.45 1.17 -12.74
N LEU A 50 -0.36 0.67 -12.15
CA LEU A 50 0.76 0.11 -12.92
C LEU A 50 0.34 -1.14 -13.70
N LEU A 51 -0.42 -2.04 -13.08
CA LEU A 51 -0.95 -3.24 -13.74
C LEU A 51 -1.93 -2.90 -14.87
N GLU A 52 -2.81 -1.91 -14.65
CA GLU A 52 -3.73 -1.42 -15.67
C GLU A 52 -2.99 -0.80 -16.86
N ASN A 53 -1.96 0.01 -16.61
CA ASN A 53 -1.11 0.57 -17.67
C ASN A 53 -0.28 -0.49 -18.40
N ALA A 54 0.11 -1.54 -17.68
CA ALA A 54 0.84 -2.68 -18.23
C ALA A 54 -0.07 -3.66 -19.00
N ALA A 55 -1.39 -3.60 -18.77
CA ALA A 55 -2.33 -4.52 -19.37
C ALA A 55 -2.35 -4.36 -20.89
N GLY A 56 -2.10 -5.46 -21.59
CA GLY A 56 -2.09 -5.48 -23.06
C GLY A 56 -0.78 -5.01 -23.70
N MET A 57 0.25 -4.65 -22.94
CA MET A 57 1.57 -4.28 -23.50
C MET A 57 2.19 -5.34 -24.43
N TRP A 58 1.76 -6.60 -24.29
CA TRP A 58 2.27 -7.74 -25.06
C TRP A 58 1.21 -8.39 -25.96
N LYS A 59 0.00 -7.80 -26.03
CA LYS A 59 -1.15 -8.42 -26.72
C LYS A 59 -0.90 -8.63 -28.22
N ASP A 60 -0.27 -7.65 -28.85
CA ASP A 60 -0.07 -7.62 -30.31
C ASP A 60 1.40 -7.88 -30.71
N ARG A 61 2.19 -8.45 -29.79
CA ARG A 61 3.59 -8.83 -30.04
C ARG A 61 3.65 -10.28 -30.55
N ASP A 62 4.38 -10.48 -31.64
CA ASP A 62 4.58 -11.77 -32.30
C ASP A 62 5.97 -12.37 -32.01
N ASP A 63 6.85 -11.63 -31.34
CA ASP A 63 8.21 -12.03 -30.98
C ASP A 63 8.31 -12.77 -29.62
N LEU A 64 7.19 -13.04 -28.96
CA LEU A 64 7.13 -13.60 -27.62
C LEU A 64 6.98 -15.14 -27.63
N PRO A 65 7.55 -15.83 -26.62
CA PRO A 65 7.45 -17.28 -26.51
C PRO A 65 6.02 -17.73 -26.14
N ASP A 66 5.69 -19.00 -26.38
CA ASP A 66 4.43 -19.59 -25.93
C ASP A 66 4.38 -19.68 -24.39
N PHE A 67 3.77 -18.65 -23.78
CA PHE A 67 3.57 -18.58 -22.33
C PHE A 67 2.67 -19.69 -21.80
N GLY A 68 1.74 -20.20 -22.61
CA GLY A 68 0.87 -21.30 -22.22
C GLY A 68 1.64 -22.61 -22.06
N ALA A 69 2.53 -22.92 -23.01
CA ALA A 69 3.43 -24.07 -22.91
C ALA A 69 4.39 -23.93 -21.72
N THR A 70 4.94 -22.73 -21.51
CA THR A 70 5.84 -22.43 -20.39
C THR A 70 5.12 -22.57 -19.04
N ARG A 71 3.86 -22.14 -18.92
CA ARG A 71 3.08 -22.26 -17.69
C ARG A 71 2.80 -23.73 -17.34
N ARG A 72 2.46 -24.55 -18.34
CA ARG A 72 2.16 -25.98 -18.17
C ARG A 72 3.38 -26.80 -17.75
N SER A 73 4.58 -26.47 -18.24
CA SER A 73 5.81 -27.20 -17.85
C SER A 73 6.19 -27.02 -16.38
N LEU A 74 5.63 -26.00 -15.71
CA LEU A 74 5.87 -25.68 -14.32
C LEU A 74 4.76 -26.20 -13.38
N ASP A 75 3.67 -26.73 -13.93
CA ASP A 75 2.64 -27.38 -13.12
C ASP A 75 3.22 -28.70 -12.58
N ARG A 76 3.59 -28.70 -11.30
CA ARG A 76 4.03 -29.90 -10.60
C ARG A 76 2.82 -30.81 -10.37
N THR A 77 2.92 -32.04 -10.86
CA THR A 77 2.01 -33.15 -10.57
C THR A 77 2.21 -33.65 -9.15
#